data_AF-T1GNF8-F1
#
_entry.id   AF-T1GNF8-F1
#
_cell.length_a   1.000
_cell.length_b   1.000
_cell.length_c   1.000
_cell.angle_alpha   90.00
_cell.angle_beta   90.00
_cell.angle_gamma   90.00
#
_symmetry.space_group_name_H-M   'P 1'
#
loop_
_entity.id
_entity.type
_entity.pdbx_description
1 polymer ?
#
loop_
_entity_poly.entity_id
_entity_poly.type
_entity_poly.pdbx_seq_one_letter_code
_entity_poly.pdbx_strand_id
1 'polypeptide(L)' 'MKLLAQQLDGIKHIFRTCYFGDIHNTAGGCAADPTKLGLSKQLSCDVCTDNLCNGSTSIVAGAFLIVAAAFCRLFM' A
#
# COMPACT_ATOMS: atom_id res chain seq x y z
N MET A 1 -9.33 6.22 -4.86
CA MET A 1 -7.89 6.37 -4.57
C MET A 1 -7.14 5.16 -5.14
N LYS A 2 -5.81 5.20 -5.25
CA LYS A 2 -4.98 4.15 -5.83
C LYS A 2 -3.78 3.82 -4.94
N LEU A 3 -3.55 2.53 -4.72
CA LEU A 3 -2.37 1.99 -4.07
C LEU A 3 -1.54 1.20 -5.08
N LEU A 4 -0.29 1.60 -5.28
CA LEU A 4 0.66 0.92 -6.15
C LEU A 4 1.78 0.32 -5.32
N ALA A 5 1.95 -0.99 -5.41
CA ALA A 5 3.12 -1.68 -4.88
C ALA A 5 4.12 -1.90 -6.03
N GLN A 6 5.33 -1.36 -5.88
CA GLN A 6 6.42 -1.50 -6.85
C GLN A 6 7.67 -2.01 -6.15
N GLN A 7 8.46 -2.83 -6.85
CA GLN A 7 9.78 -3.26 -6.41
C GLN A 7 10.82 -2.53 -7.24
N LEU A 8 11.71 -1.80 -6.59
CA LEU A 8 12.85 -1.11 -7.18
C LEU A 8 14.09 -1.61 -6.45
N ASP A 9 15.05 -2.18 -7.18
CA ASP A 9 16.29 -2.74 -6.63
C ASP A 9 16.10 -3.72 -5.45
N GLY A 10 15.04 -4.54 -5.52
CA GLY A 10 14.70 -5.50 -4.47
C GLY A 10 13.96 -4.90 -3.27
N ILE A 11 13.84 -3.57 -3.18
CA ILE A 11 13.11 -2.87 -2.13
C ILE A 11 11.66 -2.66 -2.58
N LYS A 12 10.72 -2.99 -1.70
CA LYS A 12 9.29 -2.78 -1.94
C LYS A 12 8.90 -1.35 -1.54
N HIS A 13 8.38 -0.61 -2.50
CA HIS A 13 7.81 0.72 -2.32
C HIS A 13 6.28 0.66 -2.47
N ILE A 14 5.59 1.44 -1.65
CA ILE A 14 4.14 1.62 -1.71
C ILE A 14 3.85 3.08 -2.02
N PHE A 15 3.31 3.35 -3.20
CA PHE A 15 2.89 4.67 -3.63
C PHE A 15 1.38 4.79 -3.48
N ARG A 16 0.92 5.88 -2.84
CA ARG A 16 -0.49 6.14 -2.60
C ARG A 16 -0.88 7.43 -3.28
N THR A 17 -1.84 7.36 -4.20
CA THR A 17 -2.21 8.48 -5.07
C THR A 17 -3.73 8.57 -5.21
N CYS A 18 -4.24 9.72 -5.63
CA CYS A 18 -5.62 9.81 -6.07
C CYS A 18 -5.79 9.04 -7.38
N TYR A 19 -6.90 8.33 -7.51
CA TYR A 19 -7.24 7.65 -8.76
C TYR A 19 -8.18 8.57 -9.55
N PHE A 20 -7.82 8.87 -10.79
CA PHE A 20 -8.64 9.64 -11.71
C PHE A 20 -9.03 8.74 -12.89
N GLY A 21 -10.32 8.45 -13.02
CA GLY A 21 -10.84 7.54 -14.06
C GLY A 21 -12.02 6.71 -13.56
N ASP A 22 -12.40 5.71 -14.36
CA ASP A 22 -13.45 4.75 -13.99
C ASP A 22 -12.91 3.70 -13.00
N ILE A 23 -13.56 3.60 -11.85
CA ILE A 23 -13.23 2.65 -10.79
C ILE A 23 -13.59 1.20 -11.15
N HIS A 24 -14.52 0.99 -12.09
CA HIS A 24 -14.89 -0.34 -12.59
C HIS A 24 -13.96 -0.79 -13.72
N ASN A 25 -13.22 0.14 -14.32
CA ASN A 25 -12.25 -0.15 -15.37
C ASN A 25 -10.86 0.38 -14.99
N THR A 26 -10.17 -0.38 -14.15
CA THR A 26 -8.85 -0.02 -13.63
C THR A 26 -7.71 -0.33 -14.60
N ALA A 27 -7.97 -0.99 -15.74
CA ALA A 27 -6.93 -1.45 -16.65
C ALA A 27 -6.04 -0.32 -17.16
N GLY A 28 -6.63 0.81 -17.58
CA GLY A 28 -5.85 1.96 -18.05
C GLY A 28 -5.10 2.67 -16.93
N GLY A 29 -5.74 2.80 -15.76
CA GLY A 29 -5.14 3.49 -14.62
C GLY A 29 -4.09 2.66 -13.88
N CYS A 30 -4.19 1.33 -13.87
CA CYS A 30 -3.28 0.38 -13.22
C CYS A 30 -2.31 -0.32 -14.18
N ALA A 31 -2.34 -0.02 -15.48
CA ALA A 31 -1.38 -0.56 -16.42
C ALA A 31 0.06 -0.25 -15.96
N ALA A 32 0.93 -1.24 -16.09
CA ALA A 32 2.35 -1.03 -15.87
C ALA A 32 2.88 -0.06 -16.93
N ASP A 33 3.62 0.96 -16.50
CA ASP A 33 4.26 1.91 -17.41
C ASP A 33 5.28 1.14 -18.29
N PRO A 34 5.06 1.03 -19.61
CA PRO A 34 5.93 0.27 -20.50
C PRO A 34 7.35 0.85 -20.53
N THR A 35 7.51 2.13 -20.20
CA THR A 35 8.79 2.83 -20.13
C THR A 35 9.62 2.45 -18.88
N LYS A 36 9.02 1.74 -17.92
CA LYS A 36 9.67 1.27 -16.68
C LYS A 36 10.00 -0.23 -16.69
N LEU A 37 9.80 -0.93 -17.81
CA LEU A 37 10.19 -2.34 -17.94
C LEU A 37 11.66 -2.53 -17.60
N GLY A 38 11.94 -3.31 -16.55
CA GLY A 38 13.28 -3.66 -16.09
C GLY A 38 13.82 -2.84 -14.92
N LEU A 39 13.29 -1.64 -14.67
CA LEU A 39 13.73 -0.79 -13.56
C LEU A 39 12.84 -0.95 -12.32
N SER A 40 11.52 -1.01 -12.51
CA SER A 40 10.59 -1.25 -11.41
C SER A 40 9.59 -2.33 -11.77
N LYS A 41 9.44 -3.32 -10.90
CA LYS A 41 8.44 -4.39 -11.04
C LYS A 41 7.19 -3.98 -10.30
N GLN A 42 6.11 -3.69 -11.02
CA GLN A 42 4.80 -3.52 -10.39
C GLN A 42 4.33 -4.86 -9.81
N LEU A 43 4.15 -4.92 -8.49
CA LEU A 43 3.64 -6.12 -7.82
C LEU A 43 2.12 -6.14 -7.76
N SER A 44 1.51 -4.98 -7.49
CA SER A 44 0.06 -4.87 -7.31
C SER A 44 -0.41 -3.44 -7.53
N CYS A 45 -1.64 -3.32 -8.00
CA CYS A 45 -2.35 -2.06 -8.11
C CYS A 45 -3.77 -2.27 -7.60
N ASP A 46 -4.13 -1.52 -6.56
CA ASP A 46 -5.45 -1.57 -5.95
C ASP A 46 -6.12 -0.20 -6.04
N VAL A 47 -7.37 -0.17 -6.50
CA VAL A 47 -8.17 1.04 -6.60
C VAL A 47 -9.34 0.89 -5.65
N CYS A 48 -9.40 1.78 -4.68
CA CYS A 48 -10.38 1.73 -3.61
C CYS A 48 -11.27 2.98 -3.63
N THR A 49 -12.55 2.79 -3.32
CA THR A 49 -13.59 3.83 -3.34
C THR A 49 -13.92 4.39 -1.97
N ASP A 50 -13.55 3.67 -0.91
CA ASP A 50 -13.82 4.10 0.45
C ASP A 50 -13.00 5.33 0.84
N ASN A 51 -13.58 6.09 1.76
CA ASN A 51 -12.91 7.27 2.29
C ASN A 51 -11.66 6.85 3.08
N LEU A 52 -10.54 7.54 2.88
CA LEU A 52 -9.24 7.23 3.52
C LEU A 52 -8.75 5.79 3.32
N CYS A 53 -9.19 5.09 2.26
CA CYS A 53 -8.76 3.71 1.97
C CYS A 53 -7.27 3.60 1.64
N ASN A 54 -6.63 4.71 1.28
CA ASN A 54 -5.18 4.85 1.19
C ASN A 54 -4.52 5.07 2.57
N GLY A 55 -5.23 4.83 3.67
CA GLY A 55 -4.72 4.91 5.04
C GLY A 55 -3.67 3.82 5.33
N SER A 56 -2.74 4.10 6.23
CA SER A 56 -1.72 3.12 6.61
C SER A 56 -2.12 2.39 7.87
N THR A 57 -2.17 1.06 7.82
CA THR A 57 -2.41 0.21 9.00
C THR A 57 -1.18 0.06 9.90
N SER A 58 -0.02 0.58 9.48
CA SER A 58 1.24 0.50 10.23
C SER A 58 1.17 1.10 11.63
N ILE A 59 0.29 2.08 11.86
CA ILE A 59 0.09 2.70 13.19
C ILE A 59 -0.60 1.72 14.14
N VAL A 60 -1.58 0.95 13.65
CA VAL A 60 -2.34 -0.02 14.45
C VAL A 60 -1.45 -1.17 14.90
N ALA A 61 -0.62 -1.70 14.00
CA ALA A 61 0.31 -2.78 14.32
C ALA A 61 1.34 -2.36 15.38
N GLY A 62 1.90 -1.15 15.28
CA GLY A 62 2.83 -0.61 16.27
C GLY A 62 2.19 -0.43 17.65
N ALA A 63 0.98 0.14 17.70
CA ALA A 63 0.27 0.34 18.96
C ALA A 63 -0.05 -0.99 19.67
N PHE A 64 -0.46 -2.01 18.93
CA PHE A 64 -0.75 -3.33 19.48
C PHE A 64 0.50 -3.96 20.12
N LEU A 65 1.66 -3.89 19.46
CA LEU A 65 2.91 -4.42 20.00
C LEU A 65 3.33 -3.73 21.30
N ILE A 66 3.16 -2.40 21.38
CA ILE A 66 3.49 -1.64 22.59
C ILE A 66 2.57 -2.04 23.75
N VAL A 67 1.26 -2.13 23.50
CA VAL A 67 0.28 -2.55 24.52
C VAL A 67 0.52 -3.98 24.96
N ALA A 68 0.77 -4.91 24.03
CA ALA A 68 1.08 -6.30 24.33
C ALA A 68 2.36 -6.43 25.17
N ALA A 69 3.41 -5.67 24.83
CA ALA A 69 4.65 -5.65 25.60
C ALA A 69 4.45 -5.05 27.00
N ALA A 70 3.65 -4.00 27.13
CA ALA A 70 3.31 -3.39 28.42
C ALA A 70 2.51 -4.34 29.31
N PHE A 71 1.51 -5.04 28.74
CA PHE A 71 0.79 -6.10 29.45
C PHE A 71 1.72 -7.23 29.87
N CYS A 72 2.59 -7.71 28.97
CA CYS A 72 3.54 -8.77 29.28
C CYS A 72 4.47 -8.39 30.44
N ARG A 73 4.89 -7.13 30.55
CA ARG A 73 5.74 -6.63 31.65
C ARG A 73 5.01 -6.42 32.98
N LEU A 74 3.70 -6.20 32.98
CA LEU A 74 2.92 -5.95 34.19
C LEU A 74 2.43 -7.25 34.85
N PHE A 75 2.36 -8.34 34.10
CA PHE A 75 1.82 -9.63 34.54
C PHE A 75 2.85 -10.77 34.57
N MET A 76 4.14 -10.48 34.37
CA MET A 76 5.28 -11.39 34.58
C MET A 76 6.19 -10.87 35.69
#